data_AF-A0A928W1G6-F1
#
_entry.id   AF-A0A928W1G6-F1
#
_cell.length_a   1.000
_cell.length_b   1.000
_cell.length_c   1.000
_cell.angle_alpha   90.00
_cell.angle_beta   90.00
_cell.angle_gamma   90.00
#
_symmetry.space_group_name_H-M   'P 1'
#
loop_
_entity.id
_entity.type
_entity.pdbx_description
1 polymer ?
#
loop_
_entity_poly.entity_id
_entity_poly.type
_entity_poly.pdbx_seq_one_letter_code
_entity_poly.pdbx_strand_id
1 'polypeptide(L)'
;MISDRLYHLQSEVQSYYKQLAGKEKAKRLAEQAEKERIQQQIDELKQELNAVEREYWMRWRAEIAGLTIPEADAEEVASGMLREVEFLEIEPTVQNHAQLMQALQEIKAELSKPGIPAAGKLTAAIPLLPGVIAYEMELDTEGFLKRAFPTVCKLANKLKK
;
A
#
# COMPACT_ATOMS: atom_id res chain seq x y z
N MET A 1 8.20 -17.85 5.95
CA MET A 1 9.26 -17.03 6.58
C MET A 1 9.54 -15.90 5.62
N ILE A 2 9.42 -14.64 6.06
CA ILE A 2 9.67 -13.48 5.19
C ILE A 2 11.17 -13.44 4.84
N SER A 3 11.52 -13.27 3.56
CA SER A 3 12.93 -13.29 3.14
C SER A 3 13.69 -12.04 3.62
N ASP A 4 15.00 -12.20 3.86
CA ASP A 4 15.90 -11.09 4.21
C ASP A 4 15.88 -9.97 3.16
N ARG A 5 15.64 -10.33 1.89
CA ARG A 5 15.49 -9.35 0.80
C ARG A 5 14.20 -8.56 0.91
N LEU A 6 13.09 -9.17 1.30
CA LEU A 6 11.84 -8.44 1.51
C LEU A 6 11.94 -7.49 2.70
N TYR A 7 12.64 -7.89 3.76
CA TYR A 7 12.96 -7.00 4.88
C TYR A 7 13.85 -5.82 4.46
N HIS A 8 14.89 -6.08 3.65
CA HIS A 8 15.74 -5.03 3.09
C HIS A 8 14.94 -4.06 2.22
N LEU A 9 14.11 -4.56 1.31
CA LEU A 9 13.25 -3.74 0.46
C LEU A 9 12.26 -2.91 1.28
N GLN A 10 11.71 -3.47 2.35
CA GLN A 10 10.85 -2.72 3.27
C GLN A 10 11.61 -1.52 3.89
N SER A 11 12.83 -1.76 4.38
CA SER A 11 13.68 -0.70 4.94
C SER A 11 14.06 0.35 3.89
N GLU A 12 14.29 -0.09 2.66
CA GLU A 12 14.63 0.78 1.54
C GLU A 12 13.45 1.68 1.15
N VAL A 13 12.25 1.12 1.00
CA VAL A 13 11.00 1.87 0.80
C VAL A 13 10.79 2.90 1.91
N GLN A 14 10.97 2.52 3.18
CA GLN A 14 10.86 3.46 4.30
C GLN A 14 11.91 4.58 4.25
N SER A 15 13.13 4.28 3.83
CA SER A 15 14.19 5.28 3.64
C SER A 15 13.81 6.29 2.56
N TYR A 16 13.30 5.82 1.42
CA TYR A 16 12.82 6.67 0.32
C TYR A 16 11.69 7.60 0.77
N TYR A 17 10.72 7.11 1.54
CA TYR A 17 9.64 7.95 2.09
C TYR A 17 10.16 9.04 3.03
N LYS A 18 11.12 8.74 3.90
CA LYS A 18 11.75 9.74 4.76
C LYS A 18 12.45 10.83 3.96
N GLN A 19 13.15 10.45 2.88
CA GLN A 19 13.82 11.40 1.99
C GLN A 19 12.81 12.27 1.24
N LEU A 20 11.72 11.69 0.77
CA LEU A 20 10.65 12.39 0.06
C LEU A 20 10.01 13.46 0.96
N ALA A 21 9.59 13.08 2.16
CA ALA A 21 9.00 14.00 3.14
C ALA A 21 9.97 15.13 3.51
N GLY A 22 11.26 14.82 3.62
CA GLY A 22 12.32 15.81 3.83
C GLY A 22 12.43 16.82 2.69
N LYS A 23 12.43 16.36 1.44
CA LYS A 23 12.50 17.22 0.25
C LYS A 23 11.24 18.05 0.04
N GLU A 24 10.06 17.50 0.31
CA GLU A 24 8.80 18.25 0.25
C GLU A 24 8.74 19.36 1.29
N LYS A 25 9.21 19.07 2.52
CA LYS A 25 9.39 20.11 3.55
C LYS A 25 10.39 21.16 3.10
N ALA A 26 11.51 20.78 2.51
CA ALA A 26 12.50 21.72 1.98
C ALA A 26 11.90 22.59 0.87
N LYS A 27 11.14 22.03 -0.07
CA LYS A 27 10.48 22.77 -1.15
C LYS A 27 9.50 23.83 -0.62
N ARG A 28 8.74 23.50 0.43
CA ARG A 28 7.80 24.44 1.07
C ARG A 28 8.50 25.64 1.71
N LEU A 29 9.69 25.41 2.25
CA LEU A 29 10.48 26.43 2.95
C LEU A 29 11.47 27.18 2.05
N ALA A 30 11.75 26.65 0.86
CA ALA A 30 12.71 27.21 -0.08
C ALA A 30 12.21 28.47 -0.77
N GLU A 31 13.14 29.34 -1.11
CA GLU A 31 12.89 30.49 -1.99
C GLU A 31 12.46 30.03 -3.39
N GLN A 32 11.75 30.91 -4.11
CA GLN A 32 11.11 30.55 -5.38
C GLN A 32 12.12 30.01 -6.41
N ALA A 33 13.33 30.56 -6.46
CA ALA A 33 14.38 30.12 -7.39
C ALA A 33 14.87 28.68 -7.14
N GLU A 34 14.76 28.17 -5.91
CA GLU A 34 15.21 26.83 -5.54
C GLU A 34 14.11 25.77 -5.67
N LYS A 35 12.84 26.18 -5.76
CA LYS A 35 11.71 25.25 -5.76
C LYS A 35 11.69 24.33 -6.98
N GLU A 36 12.10 24.82 -8.15
CA GLU A 36 12.17 24.01 -9.37
C GLU A 36 13.22 22.91 -9.26
N ARG A 37 14.42 23.24 -8.76
CA ARG A 37 15.47 22.26 -8.50
C ARG A 37 15.02 21.21 -7.48
N ILE A 38 14.38 21.62 -6.40
CA ILE A 38 13.87 20.67 -5.39
C ILE A 38 12.75 19.82 -5.97
N GLN A 39 11.90 20.37 -6.84
CA GLN A 39 10.87 19.59 -7.53
C GLN A 39 11.47 18.51 -8.41
N GLN A 40 12.49 18.82 -9.21
CA GLN A 40 13.17 17.82 -10.05
C GLN A 40 13.72 16.66 -9.21
N GLN A 41 14.33 16.97 -8.05
CA GLN A 41 14.82 15.93 -7.14
C GLN A 41 13.70 15.10 -6.50
N ILE A 42 12.52 15.69 -6.28
CA ILE A 42 11.33 14.96 -5.82
C ILE A 42 10.86 14.01 -6.93
N ASP A 43 10.82 14.48 -8.17
CA ASP A 43 10.37 13.67 -9.31
C ASP A 43 11.30 12.47 -9.56
N GLU A 44 12.62 12.70 -9.51
CA GLU A 44 13.63 11.62 -9.58
C GLU A 44 13.45 10.61 -8.44
N LEU A 45 13.32 11.08 -7.19
CA LEU A 45 13.14 10.22 -6.03
C LEU A 45 11.85 9.38 -6.12
N LYS A 46 10.77 9.95 -6.68
CA LYS A 46 9.52 9.22 -6.94
C LYS A 46 9.71 8.15 -8.01
N GLN A 47 10.50 8.39 -9.05
CA GLN A 47 10.81 7.37 -10.06
C GLN A 47 11.60 6.20 -9.47
N GLU A 48 12.59 6.48 -8.63
CA GLU A 48 13.37 5.43 -7.94
C GLU A 48 12.50 4.63 -6.96
N LEU A 49 11.72 5.33 -6.12
CA LEU A 49 10.79 4.71 -5.18
C LEU A 49 9.82 3.76 -5.89
N ASN A 50 9.26 4.18 -7.03
CA ASN A 50 8.37 3.36 -7.85
C ASN A 50 8.99 2.02 -8.30
N ALA A 51 10.30 1.97 -8.52
CA ALA A 51 11.00 0.75 -8.91
C ALA A 51 11.16 -0.19 -7.70
N VAL A 52 11.59 0.35 -6.56
CA VAL A 52 11.78 -0.40 -5.31
C VAL A 52 10.46 -0.92 -4.77
N GLU A 53 9.39 -0.11 -4.81
CA GLU A 53 8.05 -0.53 -4.40
C GLU A 53 7.51 -1.65 -5.27
N ARG A 54 7.71 -1.57 -6.60
CA ARG A 54 7.31 -2.67 -7.50
C ARG A 54 8.01 -3.97 -7.14
N GLU A 55 9.31 -3.94 -6.84
CA GLU A 55 10.04 -5.14 -6.41
C GLU A 55 9.53 -5.64 -5.05
N TYR A 56 9.36 -4.74 -4.09
CA TYR A 56 8.83 -5.06 -2.76
C TYR A 56 7.48 -5.76 -2.86
N TRP A 57 6.55 -5.20 -3.63
CA TRP A 57 5.20 -5.74 -3.78
C TRP A 57 5.16 -7.05 -4.58
N MET A 58 5.99 -7.19 -5.60
CA MET A 58 6.08 -8.45 -6.36
C MET A 58 6.58 -9.60 -5.47
N ARG A 59 7.59 -9.35 -4.64
CA ARG A 59 8.10 -10.34 -3.68
C ARG A 59 7.13 -10.59 -2.55
N TRP A 60 6.50 -9.54 -2.02
CA TRP A 60 5.45 -9.65 -1.00
C TRP A 60 4.31 -10.54 -1.47
N ARG A 61 3.86 -10.39 -2.73
CA ARG A 61 2.86 -11.25 -3.37
C ARG A 61 3.32 -12.71 -3.44
N ALA A 62 4.55 -12.96 -3.87
CA ALA A 62 5.11 -14.32 -3.96
C ALA A 62 5.26 -14.98 -2.57
N GLU A 63 5.63 -14.22 -1.55
CA GLU A 63 5.84 -14.73 -0.20
C GLU A 63 4.53 -14.91 0.57
N ILE A 64 3.55 -14.02 0.42
CA ILE A 64 2.20 -14.20 0.99
C ILE A 64 1.50 -15.42 0.40
N ALA A 65 1.67 -15.70 -0.90
CA ALA A 65 1.07 -16.88 -1.52
C ALA A 65 1.53 -18.20 -0.84
N GLY A 66 2.67 -18.20 -0.15
CA GLY A 66 3.18 -19.32 0.63
C GLY A 66 2.88 -19.25 2.13
N LEU A 67 2.22 -18.20 2.63
CA LEU A 67 1.88 -18.05 4.04
C LEU A 67 0.53 -18.72 4.33
N THR A 68 0.54 -19.64 5.29
CA THR A 68 -0.70 -20.17 5.86
C THR A 68 -1.27 -19.14 6.83
N ILE A 69 -2.28 -18.40 6.38
CA ILE A 69 -3.06 -17.52 7.25
C ILE A 69 -4.11 -18.40 7.95
N PRO A 70 -4.15 -18.47 9.30
CA PRO A 70 -5.20 -19.20 10.01
C PRO A 70 -6.58 -18.66 9.62
N GLU A 71 -7.53 -19.54 9.31
CA GLU A 71 -8.84 -19.12 8.77
C GLU A 71 -9.57 -18.15 9.72
N ALA A 72 -9.47 -18.34 11.03
CA ALA A 72 -10.06 -17.43 12.01
C ALA A 72 -9.48 -15.99 11.94
N ASP A 73 -8.15 -15.86 11.76
CA ASP A 73 -7.52 -14.55 11.54
C ASP A 73 -7.89 -14.00 10.16
N ALA A 74 -8.01 -14.88 9.16
CA ALA A 74 -8.36 -14.48 7.81
C ALA A 74 -9.79 -13.94 7.69
N GLU A 75 -10.76 -14.54 8.38
CA GLU A 75 -12.16 -14.08 8.40
C GLU A 75 -12.28 -12.68 9.02
N GLU A 76 -11.59 -12.44 10.14
CA GLU A 76 -11.52 -11.13 10.80
C GLU A 76 -10.93 -10.09 9.83
N VAL A 77 -9.79 -10.42 9.21
CA VAL A 77 -9.07 -9.49 8.35
C VAL A 77 -9.79 -9.25 7.03
N ALA A 78 -10.38 -10.27 6.40
CA ALA A 78 -11.13 -10.12 5.17
C ALA A 78 -12.38 -9.25 5.38
N SER A 79 -13.09 -9.45 6.49
CA SER A 79 -14.26 -8.64 6.84
C SER A 79 -13.87 -7.20 7.16
N GLY A 80 -12.75 -6.99 7.87
CA GLY A 80 -12.22 -5.66 8.15
C GLY A 80 -11.80 -4.93 6.88
N MET A 81 -11.04 -5.60 6.02
CA MET A 81 -10.58 -5.06 4.74
C MET A 81 -11.74 -4.72 3.81
N LEU A 82 -12.81 -5.53 3.80
CA LEU A 82 -14.00 -5.24 3.00
C LEU A 82 -14.66 -3.91 3.45
N ARG A 83 -14.82 -3.71 4.76
CA ARG A 83 -15.37 -2.46 5.31
C ARG A 83 -14.49 -1.26 5.04
N GLU A 84 -13.17 -1.44 5.14
CA GLU A 84 -12.18 -0.41 4.80
C GLU A 84 -12.32 0.04 3.34
N VAL A 85 -12.45 -0.91 2.41
CA VAL A 85 -12.69 -0.62 0.98
C VAL A 85 -14.03 0.10 0.78
N GLU A 86 -15.11 -0.38 1.38
CA GLU A 86 -16.43 0.25 1.29
C GLU A 86 -16.43 1.69 1.82
N PHE A 87 -15.67 1.95 2.89
CA PHE A 87 -15.49 3.29 3.43
C PHE A 87 -14.72 4.20 2.46
N LEU A 88 -13.66 3.70 1.82
CA LEU A 88 -12.92 4.47 0.82
C LEU A 88 -13.77 4.76 -0.43
N GLU A 89 -14.62 3.83 -0.87
CA GLU A 89 -15.49 4.02 -2.05
C GLU A 89 -16.49 5.19 -1.89
N ILE A 90 -16.86 5.56 -0.66
CA ILE A 90 -17.78 6.69 -0.41
C ILE A 90 -17.06 8.04 -0.26
N GLU A 91 -15.73 8.05 -0.17
CA GLU A 91 -14.96 9.29 -0.05
C GLU A 91 -15.02 10.11 -1.35
N PRO A 92 -15.37 11.40 -1.31
CA PRO A 92 -15.53 12.23 -2.51
C PRO A 92 -14.26 12.31 -3.37
N THR A 93 -13.08 12.27 -2.74
CA THR A 93 -11.79 12.25 -3.46
C THR A 93 -11.61 10.99 -4.30
N VAL A 94 -12.08 9.86 -3.78
CA VAL A 94 -12.02 8.54 -4.42
C VAL A 94 -13.05 8.42 -5.55
N GLN A 95 -14.28 8.89 -5.32
CA GLN A 95 -15.35 8.85 -6.32
C GLN A 95 -15.01 9.65 -7.58
N ASN A 96 -14.26 10.74 -7.42
CA ASN A 96 -13.79 11.56 -8.53
C ASN A 96 -12.57 10.98 -9.25
N HIS A 97 -12.08 9.80 -8.85
CA HIS A 97 -10.91 9.17 -9.43
C HIS A 97 -11.18 7.75 -9.91
N ALA A 98 -11.50 7.62 -11.21
CA ALA A 98 -11.92 6.36 -11.83
C ALA A 98 -10.92 5.20 -11.63
N GLN A 99 -9.61 5.46 -11.71
CA GLN A 99 -8.58 4.42 -11.55
C GLN A 99 -8.51 3.88 -10.12
N LEU A 100 -8.66 4.75 -9.11
CA LEU A 100 -8.66 4.35 -7.71
C LEU A 100 -9.94 3.59 -7.38
N MET A 101 -11.08 4.11 -7.83
CA MET A 101 -12.37 3.44 -7.68
C MET A 101 -12.34 2.05 -8.30
N GLN A 102 -11.75 1.90 -9.50
CA GLN A 102 -11.59 0.60 -10.13
C GLN A 102 -10.72 -0.35 -9.29
N ALA A 103 -9.57 0.12 -8.78
CA ALA A 103 -8.69 -0.69 -7.94
C ALA A 103 -9.38 -1.16 -6.64
N LEU A 104 -10.19 -0.30 -6.02
CA LEU A 104 -10.99 -0.64 -4.84
C LEU A 104 -12.08 -1.67 -5.16
N GLN A 105 -12.77 -1.52 -6.30
CA GLN A 105 -13.78 -2.48 -6.75
C GLN A 105 -13.18 -3.86 -7.05
N GLU A 106 -11.98 -3.92 -7.62
CA GLU A 106 -11.27 -5.18 -7.86
C GLU A 106 -10.94 -5.89 -6.53
N ILE A 107 -10.47 -5.15 -5.53
CA ILE A 107 -10.24 -5.69 -4.17
C ILE A 107 -11.56 -6.19 -3.56
N LYS A 108 -12.62 -5.38 -3.62
CA LYS A 108 -13.94 -5.74 -3.09
C LYS A 108 -14.47 -7.01 -3.74
N ALA A 109 -14.29 -7.15 -5.05
CA ALA A 109 -14.71 -8.33 -5.80
C ALA A 109 -13.98 -9.58 -5.31
N GLU A 110 -12.65 -9.52 -5.12
CA GLU A 110 -11.87 -10.64 -4.57
C GLU A 110 -12.32 -11.03 -3.15
N LEU A 111 -12.54 -10.06 -2.27
CA LEU A 111 -13.00 -10.30 -0.89
C LEU A 111 -14.43 -10.86 -0.82
N SER A 112 -15.26 -10.56 -1.81
CA SER A 112 -16.67 -10.97 -1.86
C SER A 112 -16.92 -12.27 -2.61
N LYS A 113 -15.88 -12.93 -3.16
CA LYS A 113 -16.06 -14.18 -3.93
C LYS A 113 -16.73 -15.27 -3.09
N PRO A 114 -17.88 -15.82 -3.53
CA PRO A 114 -18.55 -16.89 -2.80
C PRO A 114 -17.77 -18.19 -2.89
N GLY A 115 -17.85 -19.03 -1.86
CA GLY A 115 -17.25 -20.36 -1.85
C GLY A 115 -15.72 -20.41 -1.72
N ILE A 116 -15.06 -19.25 -1.59
CA ILE A 116 -13.61 -19.17 -1.31
C ILE A 116 -13.41 -18.90 0.19
N PRO A 117 -12.53 -19.67 0.87
CA PRO A 117 -12.10 -19.37 2.24
C PRO A 117 -11.55 -17.95 2.39
N ALA A 118 -11.67 -17.35 3.56
CA ALA A 118 -11.18 -16.01 3.84
C ALA A 118 -9.67 -15.88 3.61
N ALA A 119 -8.88 -16.92 3.92
CA ALA A 119 -7.46 -16.93 3.62
C ALA A 119 -7.17 -16.83 2.11
N GLY A 120 -7.96 -17.55 1.29
CA GLY A 120 -7.86 -17.48 -0.17
C GLY A 120 -8.23 -16.10 -0.72
N LYS A 121 -9.28 -15.49 -0.17
CA LYS A 121 -9.71 -14.13 -0.50
C LYS A 121 -8.63 -13.10 -0.21
N LEU A 122 -8.01 -13.15 0.97
CA LEU A 122 -6.92 -12.25 1.34
C LEU A 122 -5.68 -12.43 0.46
N THR A 123 -5.35 -13.68 0.13
CA THR A 123 -4.23 -14.00 -0.76
C THR A 123 -4.43 -13.41 -2.16
N ALA A 124 -5.68 -13.26 -2.61
CA ALA A 124 -6.01 -12.60 -3.88
C ALA A 124 -6.12 -11.07 -3.77
N ALA A 125 -6.65 -10.56 -2.66
CA ALA A 125 -6.95 -9.14 -2.46
C ALA A 125 -5.74 -8.29 -2.03
N ILE A 126 -4.93 -8.75 -1.08
CA ILE A 126 -3.75 -8.01 -0.58
C ILE A 126 -2.80 -7.60 -1.72
N PRO A 127 -2.53 -8.46 -2.72
CA PRO A 127 -1.69 -8.10 -3.86
C PRO A 127 -2.18 -6.94 -4.74
N LEU A 128 -3.45 -6.53 -4.63
CA LEU A 128 -4.05 -5.45 -5.41
C LEU A 128 -3.93 -4.08 -4.71
N LEU A 129 -3.64 -4.07 -3.41
CA LEU A 129 -3.42 -2.84 -2.63
C LEU A 129 -2.44 -1.83 -3.26
N PRO A 130 -1.36 -2.23 -3.95
CA PRO A 130 -0.46 -1.27 -4.60
C PRO A 130 -1.17 -0.33 -5.58
N GLY A 131 -2.21 -0.79 -6.28
CA GLY A 131 -3.00 0.05 -7.18
C GLY A 131 -3.78 1.15 -6.45
N VAL A 132 -4.17 0.91 -5.20
CA VAL A 132 -4.85 1.88 -4.33
C VAL A 132 -3.86 2.85 -3.70
N ILE A 133 -2.71 2.32 -3.27
CA ILE A 133 -1.65 3.08 -2.62
C ILE A 133 -0.98 4.07 -3.58
N ALA A 134 -0.82 3.67 -4.84
CA ALA A 134 -0.24 4.51 -5.89
C ALA A 134 -0.99 5.84 -6.09
N TYR A 135 -2.25 5.93 -5.62
CA TYR A 135 -3.04 7.16 -5.70
C TYR A 135 -2.64 8.24 -4.68
N GLU A 136 -2.18 7.87 -3.48
CA GLU A 136 -1.71 8.83 -2.46
C GLU A 136 -0.21 9.17 -2.58
N MET A 137 0.44 8.83 -3.71
CA MET A 137 1.86 9.10 -4.02
C MET A 137 2.26 10.58 -4.06
N GLU A 138 1.39 11.47 -3.61
CA GLU A 138 1.75 12.86 -3.33
C GLU A 138 2.06 13.14 -1.85
N LEU A 139 1.70 12.31 -0.85
CA LEU A 139 1.87 12.74 0.55
C LEU A 139 2.26 11.72 1.63
N ASP A 140 1.81 10.46 1.70
CA ASP A 140 2.24 9.54 2.78
C ASP A 140 1.71 8.11 2.58
N THR A 141 2.38 7.30 1.78
CA THR A 141 1.94 5.91 1.50
C THR A 141 1.86 5.02 2.74
N GLU A 142 2.83 5.10 3.66
CA GLU A 142 2.83 4.27 4.87
C GLU A 142 1.74 4.74 5.85
N GLY A 143 1.55 6.05 5.99
CA GLY A 143 0.45 6.63 6.76
C GLY A 143 -0.91 6.35 6.12
N PHE A 144 -1.02 6.41 4.80
CA PHE A 144 -2.22 6.05 4.07
C PHE A 144 -2.55 4.58 4.31
N LEU A 145 -1.62 3.65 4.11
CA LEU A 145 -1.82 2.23 4.40
C LEU A 145 -2.29 1.98 5.83
N LYS A 146 -1.68 2.63 6.83
CA LYS A 146 -2.07 2.46 8.24
C LYS A 146 -3.44 3.04 8.56
N ARG A 147 -3.84 4.13 7.88
CA ARG A 147 -5.14 4.78 8.07
C ARG A 147 -6.25 4.08 7.29
N ALA A 148 -5.99 3.73 6.04
CA ALA A 148 -6.92 3.17 5.07
C ALA A 148 -7.07 1.66 5.24
N PHE A 149 -5.98 0.94 5.56
CA PHE A 149 -5.96 -0.52 5.72
C PHE A 149 -5.32 -0.99 7.05
N PRO A 150 -5.78 -0.51 8.22
CA PRO A 150 -5.22 -0.91 9.51
C PRO A 150 -5.33 -2.42 9.77
N THR A 151 -6.34 -3.10 9.22
CA THR A 151 -6.55 -4.53 9.47
C THR A 151 -5.48 -5.39 8.78
N VAL A 152 -5.08 -5.02 7.57
CA VAL A 152 -3.97 -5.67 6.84
C VAL A 152 -2.64 -5.41 7.56
N CYS A 153 -2.43 -4.20 8.08
CA CYS A 153 -1.22 -3.87 8.86
C CYS A 153 -1.11 -4.72 10.14
N LYS A 154 -2.22 -4.97 10.83
CA LYS A 154 -2.26 -5.85 12.01
C LYS A 154 -1.92 -7.29 11.65
N LEU A 155 -2.45 -7.80 10.54
CA LEU A 155 -2.12 -9.13 10.03
C LEU A 155 -0.62 -9.25 9.73
N ALA A 156 -0.05 -8.28 9.01
CA ALA A 156 1.38 -8.25 8.71
C ALA A 156 2.25 -8.26 9.98
N ASN A 157 1.83 -7.59 11.04
CA ASN A 157 2.53 -7.62 12.33
C ASN A 157 2.39 -8.96 13.07
N LYS A 158 1.22 -9.63 12.98
CA LYS A 158 1.02 -10.98 13.55
C LYS A 158 1.90 -12.01 12.84
N LEU A 159 2.00 -11.94 11.51
CA LEU A 159 2.77 -12.88 10.68
C LEU A 159 4.30 -12.69 10.75
N LYS A 160 4.77 -11.57 11.33
CA LYS A 160 6.19 -11.29 11.58
C LYS A 160 6.72 -11.88 12.90
N LYS A 161 5.83 -12.32 13.80
CA LYS A 161 6.18 -13.03 15.03
C LYS A 161 6.31 -14.53 14.75
#